data_AF-A0A9D5N9D4-F1
#
_entry.id   AF-A0A9D5N9D4-F1
#
_cell.length_a   1.000
_cell.length_b   1.000
_cell.length_c   1.000
_cell.angle_alpha   90.00
_cell.angle_beta   90.00
_cell.angle_gamma   90.00
#
_symmetry.space_group_name_H-M   'P 1'
#
loop_
_entity.id
_entity.type
_entity.pdbx_description
1 polymer ?
#
loop_
_entity_poly.entity_id
_entity_poly.type
_entity_poly.pdbx_seq_one_letter_code
_entity_poly.pdbx_strand_id
1 'polypeptide(L)'
;MSEKNNQPLFRKKALDRISSPDQLTDYLRVTSPGIWLVLIAVIIILCGFAAWAAVGTLKTYAPASVKVSDGMAEVVMRKDETLEAGMPLEVGSKTYQIDYTFTDETGRMIGYSVVDLPAGNYDGSVLIEEIRPVDFLFESR
;
A
#
# COMPACT_ATOMS: atom_id res chain seq x y z
N MET A 1 87.09 39.66 -18.81
CA MET A 1 86.44 40.18 -20.02
C MET A 1 85.09 39.50 -20.17
N SER A 2 84.00 40.27 -20.06
CA SER A 2 82.58 40.02 -20.43
C SER A 2 81.87 38.77 -19.87
N GLU A 3 80.96 38.81 -18.88
CA GLU A 3 79.63 39.46 -18.78
C GLU A 3 78.46 38.60 -19.33
N LYS A 4 77.54 38.22 -18.42
CA LYS A 4 76.11 37.90 -18.61
C LYS A 4 75.52 37.60 -17.22
N ASN A 5 74.94 38.55 -16.50
CA ASN A 5 73.59 39.12 -16.67
C ASN A 5 72.50 38.03 -16.82
N ASN A 6 71.75 37.74 -15.75
CA ASN A 6 70.33 38.14 -15.61
C ASN A 6 69.67 37.42 -14.40
N GLN A 7 69.14 38.22 -13.47
CA GLN A 7 68.15 37.81 -12.47
C GLN A 7 66.94 37.14 -13.19
N PRO A 8 66.23 36.15 -12.62
CA PRO A 8 65.36 36.45 -11.48
C PRO A 8 65.26 35.34 -10.42
N LEU A 9 65.46 35.80 -9.18
CA LEU A 9 65.07 35.25 -7.89
C LEU A 9 63.53 35.03 -7.73
N PHE A 10 62.78 34.78 -8.80
CA PHE A 10 61.31 34.69 -8.80
C PHE A 10 60.76 33.36 -9.32
N ARG A 11 61.60 32.32 -9.48
CA ARG A 11 61.13 30.95 -9.79
C ARG A 11 61.07 30.04 -8.57
N LYS A 12 60.67 30.58 -7.42
CA LYS A 12 60.42 29.77 -6.21
C LYS A 12 59.07 30.00 -5.54
N LYS A 13 58.32 31.06 -5.87
CA LYS A 13 56.95 31.25 -5.36
C LYS A 13 55.83 30.78 -6.30
N ALA A 14 56.14 30.34 -7.52
CA ALA A 14 55.19 29.54 -8.32
C ALA A 14 55.20 28.06 -7.90
N LEU A 15 56.14 27.66 -7.05
CA LEU A 15 56.32 26.30 -6.55
C LEU A 15 55.74 26.10 -5.14
N ASP A 16 54.85 26.99 -4.70
CA ASP A 16 54.12 26.85 -3.43
C ASP A 16 52.59 26.84 -3.63
N ARG A 17 52.16 26.70 -4.90
CA ARG A 17 50.74 26.70 -5.29
C ARG A 17 50.33 25.48 -6.12
N ILE A 18 50.97 24.33 -5.89
CA ILE A 18 50.59 23.06 -6.55
C ILE A 18 50.31 21.94 -5.53
N SER A 19 50.55 22.17 -4.24
CA SER A 19 50.30 21.17 -3.20
C SER A 19 49.26 21.63 -2.19
N SER A 20 48.05 21.92 -2.67
CA SER A 20 46.86 21.53 -1.90
C SER A 20 46.10 20.47 -2.71
N PRO A 21 46.59 19.22 -2.75
CA PRO A 21 45.93 18.14 -3.47
C PRO A 21 44.95 17.36 -2.57
N ASP A 22 44.46 17.92 -1.46
CA ASP A 22 43.84 17.10 -0.41
C ASP A 22 42.45 17.53 0.06
N GLN A 23 41.71 18.36 -0.69
CA GLN A 23 40.31 18.65 -0.33
C GLN A 23 39.31 18.64 -1.51
N LEU A 24 39.75 18.23 -2.71
CA LEU A 24 38.83 17.77 -3.76
C LEU A 24 38.56 16.26 -3.67
N THR A 25 39.44 15.51 -3.00
CA THR A 25 39.29 14.06 -2.80
C THR A 25 38.23 13.73 -1.74
N ASP A 26 37.91 14.65 -0.83
CA ASP A 26 36.88 14.42 0.18
C ASP A 26 35.44 14.45 -0.39
N TYR A 27 35.25 15.01 -1.59
CA TYR A 27 34.01 14.86 -2.36
C TYR A 27 33.99 13.59 -3.25
N LEU A 28 35.06 12.79 -3.23
CA LEU A 28 35.09 11.41 -3.72
C LEU A 28 35.15 10.39 -2.56
N ARG A 29 34.89 10.87 -1.34
CA ARG A 29 34.30 10.05 -0.27
C ARG A 29 32.76 10.13 -0.30
N VAL A 30 32.19 10.50 -1.45
CA VAL A 30 30.75 10.82 -1.64
C VAL A 30 29.87 9.60 -1.89
N THR A 31 30.41 8.40 -1.73
CA THR A 31 29.54 7.27 -1.42
C THR A 31 30.35 6.31 -0.58
N SER A 32 30.30 6.48 0.74
CA SER A 32 30.80 5.45 1.63
C SER A 32 30.11 4.13 1.23
N PRO A 33 30.83 2.99 1.15
CA PRO A 33 30.22 1.70 0.82
C PRO A 33 28.99 1.39 1.69
N GLY A 34 28.97 1.92 2.92
CA GLY A 34 27.81 1.85 3.83
C GLY A 34 26.56 2.57 3.31
N ILE A 35 26.68 3.73 2.67
CA ILE A 35 25.52 4.44 2.09
C ILE A 35 24.89 3.65 0.95
N TRP A 36 25.69 2.94 0.15
CA TRP A 36 25.18 2.06 -0.90
C TRP A 36 24.43 0.85 -0.33
N LEU A 37 24.92 0.28 0.77
CA LEU A 37 24.22 -0.78 1.50
C LEU A 37 22.89 -0.30 2.11
N VAL A 38 22.88 0.91 2.70
CA VAL A 38 21.64 1.51 3.22
C VAL A 38 20.66 1.81 2.08
N LEU A 39 21.14 2.32 0.94
CA LEU A 39 20.31 2.57 -0.23
C LEU A 39 19.68 1.27 -0.76
N ILE A 40 20.45 0.18 -0.84
CA ILE A 40 19.94 -1.14 -1.21
C ILE A 40 18.89 -1.62 -0.21
N ALA A 41 19.14 -1.47 1.10
CA ALA A 41 18.19 -1.85 2.13
C ALA A 41 16.86 -1.08 1.98
N VAL A 42 16.91 0.23 1.73
CA VAL A 42 15.72 1.05 1.47
C VAL A 42 14.99 0.59 0.21
N ILE A 43 15.71 0.32 -0.88
CA ILE A 43 15.11 -0.19 -2.13
C ILE A 43 14.42 -1.54 -1.88
N ILE A 44 15.05 -2.46 -1.16
CA ILE A 44 14.46 -3.77 -0.83
C ILE A 44 13.20 -3.59 0.01
N ILE A 45 13.22 -2.72 1.03
CA ILE A 45 12.05 -2.44 1.86
C ILE A 45 10.92 -1.84 1.01
N LEU A 46 11.23 -0.89 0.12
CA LEU A 46 10.24 -0.29 -0.77
C LEU A 46 9.66 -1.33 -1.73
N CYS A 47 10.49 -2.18 -2.34
CA CYS A 47 10.01 -3.27 -3.20
C CYS A 47 9.18 -4.29 -2.42
N GLY A 48 9.56 -4.63 -1.20
CA GLY A 48 8.80 -5.52 -0.33
C GLY A 48 7.44 -4.93 0.05
N PHE A 49 7.41 -3.65 0.43
CA PHE A 49 6.16 -2.94 0.73
C PHE A 49 5.29 -2.78 -0.52
N ALA A 50 5.88 -2.48 -1.68
CA ALA A 50 5.16 -2.38 -2.95
C ALA A 50 4.57 -3.73 -3.38
N ALA A 51 5.34 -4.81 -3.28
CA ALA A 51 4.85 -6.16 -3.56
C ALA A 51 3.75 -6.56 -2.57
N TRP A 52 3.93 -6.27 -1.28
CA TRP A 52 2.91 -6.53 -0.27
C TRP A 52 1.64 -5.71 -0.49
N ALA A 53 1.77 -4.43 -0.86
CA ALA A 53 0.64 -3.55 -1.16
C ALA A 53 -0.09 -3.96 -2.46
N ALA A 54 0.64 -4.47 -3.45
CA ALA A 54 0.08 -5.01 -4.68
C ALA A 54 -0.70 -6.31 -4.47
N VAL A 55 -0.27 -7.14 -3.52
CA VAL A 55 -0.85 -8.48 -3.30
C VAL A 55 -1.84 -8.50 -2.13
N GLY A 56 -1.67 -7.64 -1.12
CA GLY A 56 -2.50 -7.62 0.07
C GLY A 56 -3.88 -7.05 -0.22
N THR A 57 -4.92 -7.87 -0.14
CA THR A 57 -6.31 -7.40 -0.09
C THR A 57 -6.78 -7.41 1.35
N LEU A 58 -7.15 -6.26 1.89
CA LEU A 58 -7.75 -6.18 3.22
C LEU A 58 -9.27 -6.33 3.06
N LYS A 59 -9.80 -7.46 3.51
CA LYS A 59 -11.23 -7.77 3.46
C LYS A 59 -11.84 -7.55 4.83
N THR A 60 -12.80 -6.64 4.93
CA THR A 60 -13.52 -6.35 6.17
C THR A 60 -14.88 -7.02 6.13
N TYR A 61 -15.13 -7.89 7.11
CA TYR A 61 -16.38 -8.63 7.23
C TYR A 61 -17.22 -8.10 8.38
N ALA A 62 -18.51 -7.91 8.09
CA ALA A 62 -19.53 -7.49 9.02
C ALA A 62 -20.39 -8.69 9.44
N PRO A 63 -20.61 -8.94 10.75
CA PRO A 63 -21.50 -10.00 11.18
C PRO A 63 -22.96 -9.67 10.83
N ALA A 64 -23.66 -10.61 10.22
CA ALA A 64 -25.05 -10.51 9.81
C ALA A 64 -25.87 -11.71 10.29
N SER A 65 -27.14 -11.46 10.56
CA SER A 65 -28.13 -12.51 10.81
C SER A 65 -28.80 -12.85 9.48
N VAL A 66 -28.80 -14.13 9.10
CA VAL A 66 -29.37 -14.60 7.84
C VAL A 66 -30.54 -15.53 8.15
N LYS A 67 -31.72 -15.19 7.63
CA LYS A 67 -32.91 -16.04 7.73
C LYS A 67 -33.28 -16.54 6.34
N VAL A 68 -33.30 -17.84 6.16
CA VAL A 68 -33.64 -18.47 4.89
C VAL A 68 -35.07 -18.95 4.92
N SER A 69 -35.87 -18.52 3.94
CA SER A 69 -37.23 -18.98 3.70
C SER A 69 -37.47 -19.10 2.20
N ASP A 70 -38.01 -20.24 1.76
CA ASP A 70 -38.38 -20.48 0.34
C ASP A 70 -37.24 -20.25 -0.67
N GLY A 71 -36.00 -20.64 -0.33
CA GLY A 71 -34.82 -20.45 -1.18
C GLY A 71 -34.29 -19.01 -1.23
N MET A 72 -34.83 -18.13 -0.39
CA MET A 72 -34.42 -16.74 -0.29
C MET A 72 -33.86 -16.45 1.11
N ALA A 73 -32.67 -15.86 1.15
CA ALA A 73 -32.04 -15.39 2.36
C ALA A 73 -32.37 -13.91 2.59
N GLU A 74 -33.02 -13.63 3.72
CA GLU A 74 -33.13 -12.30 4.30
C GLU A 74 -31.89 -12.05 5.17
N VAL A 75 -31.12 -11.02 4.83
CA VAL A 75 -29.87 -10.64 5.48
C VAL A 75 -30.08 -9.34 6.22
N VAL A 76 -29.83 -9.36 7.54
CA VAL A 76 -29.88 -8.16 8.39
C VAL A 76 -28.54 -8.01 9.09
N MET A 77 -27.90 -6.87 8.91
CA MET A 77 -26.64 -6.56 9.59
C MET A 77 -26.85 -6.46 11.10
N ARG A 78 -25.94 -7.03 11.90
CA ARG A 78 -26.01 -6.95 13.37
C ARG A 78 -25.68 -5.55 13.89
N LYS A 79 -24.96 -4.79 13.08
CA LYS A 79 -24.50 -3.43 13.36
C LYS A 79 -25.03 -2.50 12.27
N ASP A 80 -25.09 -1.21 12.58
CA ASP A 80 -25.60 -0.18 11.67
C ASP A 80 -24.55 0.17 10.60
N GLU A 81 -24.23 -0.83 9.79
CA GLU A 81 -23.31 -0.75 8.65
C GLU A 81 -24.13 -0.71 7.37
N THR A 82 -23.61 0.01 6.37
CA THR A 82 -24.26 0.14 5.08
C THR A 82 -24.24 -1.21 4.36
N LEU A 83 -25.41 -1.60 3.82
CA LEU A 83 -25.66 -2.84 3.11
C LEU A 83 -26.04 -2.46 1.68
N GLU A 84 -25.25 -2.92 0.71
CA GLU A 84 -25.49 -2.60 -0.70
C GLU A 84 -25.66 -3.88 -1.52
N ALA A 85 -26.39 -3.77 -2.62
CA ALA A 85 -26.49 -4.84 -3.59
C ALA A 85 -25.11 -5.13 -4.20
N GLY A 86 -24.82 -6.41 -4.46
CA GLY A 86 -23.53 -6.88 -4.95
C GLY A 86 -22.52 -7.22 -3.86
N MET A 87 -22.78 -6.86 -2.58
CA MET A 87 -21.92 -7.28 -1.47
C MET A 87 -21.92 -8.83 -1.33
N PRO A 88 -20.75 -9.46 -1.20
CA PRO A 88 -20.66 -10.90 -0.97
C PRO A 88 -21.17 -11.26 0.43
N LEU A 89 -22.05 -12.26 0.49
CA LEU A 89 -22.56 -12.87 1.71
C LEU A 89 -21.92 -14.24 1.91
N GLU A 90 -21.23 -14.44 3.02
CA GLU A 90 -20.73 -15.75 3.44
C GLU A 90 -21.65 -16.36 4.50
N VAL A 91 -22.20 -17.54 4.21
CA VAL A 91 -23.03 -18.32 5.15
C VAL A 91 -22.40 -19.70 5.31
N GLY A 92 -21.79 -19.93 6.47
CA GLY A 92 -21.02 -21.15 6.73
C GLY A 92 -19.82 -21.29 5.78
N SER A 93 -19.89 -22.23 4.84
CA SER A 93 -18.84 -22.47 3.82
C SER A 93 -19.26 -22.08 2.41
N LYS A 94 -20.44 -21.50 2.23
CA LYS A 94 -20.96 -21.06 0.93
C LYS A 94 -20.92 -19.54 0.85
N THR A 95 -20.55 -19.03 -0.32
CA THR A 95 -20.56 -17.59 -0.63
C THR A 95 -21.66 -17.32 -1.65
N TYR A 96 -22.45 -16.29 -1.36
CA TYR A 96 -23.54 -15.78 -2.17
C TYR A 96 -23.32 -14.28 -2.41
N GLN A 97 -24.16 -13.66 -3.23
CA GLN A 97 -24.16 -12.22 -3.44
C GLN A 97 -25.54 -11.66 -3.09
N ILE A 98 -25.56 -10.48 -2.47
CA ILE A 98 -26.80 -9.78 -2.19
C ILE A 98 -27.36 -9.26 -3.52
N ASP A 99 -28.54 -9.71 -3.89
CA ASP A 99 -29.20 -9.37 -5.16
C ASP A 99 -29.77 -7.95 -5.11
N TYR A 100 -30.43 -7.61 -4.00
CA TYR A 100 -31.02 -6.29 -3.78
C TYR A 100 -31.19 -6.00 -2.29
N THR A 101 -31.28 -4.71 -1.96
CA THR A 101 -31.55 -4.24 -0.60
C THR A 101 -32.81 -3.37 -0.57
N PHE A 102 -33.54 -3.44 0.54
CA PHE A 102 -34.72 -2.63 0.78
C PHE A 102 -34.73 -2.15 2.22
N THR A 103 -35.18 -0.92 2.45
CA THR A 103 -35.37 -0.37 3.79
C THR A 103 -36.81 -0.60 4.23
N ASP A 104 -37.00 -1.34 5.30
CA ASP A 104 -38.33 -1.60 5.86
C ASP A 104 -38.97 -0.35 6.49
N GLU A 105 -40.23 -0.48 6.91
CA GLU A 105 -40.99 0.60 7.56
C GLU A 105 -40.36 1.07 8.88
N THR A 106 -39.47 0.27 9.48
CA THR A 106 -38.75 0.58 10.70
C THR A 106 -37.42 1.31 10.45
N GLY A 107 -37.08 1.54 9.17
CA GLY A 107 -35.81 2.16 8.76
C GLY A 107 -34.64 1.18 8.71
N ARG A 108 -34.87 -0.13 8.85
CA ARG A 108 -33.82 -1.15 8.80
C ARG A 108 -33.59 -1.59 7.37
N MET A 109 -32.33 -1.68 6.98
CA MET A 109 -31.95 -2.18 5.67
C MET A 109 -31.85 -3.70 5.69
N ILE A 110 -32.58 -4.34 4.78
CA ILE A 110 -32.66 -5.79 4.62
C ILE A 110 -32.13 -6.13 3.23
N GLY A 111 -31.15 -7.01 3.18
CA GLY A 111 -30.62 -7.57 1.93
C GLY A 111 -31.31 -8.87 1.60
N TYR A 112 -31.48 -9.13 0.31
CA TYR A 112 -32.02 -10.37 -0.18
C TYR A 112 -31.00 -11.07 -1.06
N SER A 113 -30.85 -12.37 -0.87
CA SER A 113 -29.97 -13.20 -1.69
C SER A 113 -30.64 -14.54 -2.01
N VAL A 114 -30.61 -14.96 -3.26
CA VAL A 114 -31.07 -16.31 -3.64
C VAL A 114 -30.05 -17.33 -3.17
N VAL A 115 -30.48 -18.28 -2.34
CA VAL A 115 -29.60 -19.28 -1.71
C VAL A 115 -30.12 -20.69 -1.88
N ASP A 116 -29.21 -21.64 -2.05
CA ASP A 116 -29.49 -23.07 -2.00
C ASP A 116 -29.19 -23.61 -0.60
N LEU A 117 -29.99 -23.14 0.36
CA LEU A 117 -29.96 -23.54 1.77
C LEU A 117 -31.37 -23.92 2.23
N PRO A 118 -31.52 -24.92 3.11
CA PRO A 118 -32.82 -25.21 3.71
C PRO A 118 -33.29 -24.05 4.58
N ALA A 119 -34.61 -23.97 4.79
CA ALA A 119 -35.19 -22.93 5.63
C ALA A 119 -34.65 -23.01 7.06
N GLY A 120 -34.22 -21.89 7.60
CA GLY A 120 -33.55 -21.84 8.89
C GLY A 120 -32.91 -20.49 9.19
N ASN A 121 -32.43 -20.32 10.41
CA ASN A 121 -31.64 -19.16 10.81
C ASN A 121 -30.16 -19.55 10.81
N TYR A 122 -29.33 -18.69 10.23
CA TYR A 122 -27.89 -18.86 10.08
C TYR A 122 -27.19 -17.60 10.53
N ASP A 123 -25.99 -17.77 11.11
CA ASP A 123 -25.03 -16.68 11.21
C ASP A 123 -24.30 -16.55 9.87
N GLY A 124 -24.22 -15.33 9.38
CA GLY A 124 -23.49 -14.99 8.17
C GLY A 124 -22.55 -13.82 8.39
N SER A 125 -21.66 -13.63 7.42
CA SER A 125 -20.76 -12.49 7.36
C SER A 125 -20.88 -11.84 5.99
N VAL A 126 -21.06 -10.54 5.94
CA VAL A 126 -21.09 -9.80 4.67
C VAL A 126 -19.74 -9.10 4.50
N LEU A 127 -19.14 -9.22 3.32
CA LEU A 127 -17.96 -8.44 2.97
C LEU A 127 -18.42 -7.01 2.65
N ILE A 128 -18.16 -6.08 3.56
CA ILE A 128 -18.58 -4.68 3.44
C ILE A 128 -17.54 -3.83 2.72
N GLU A 129 -16.26 -4.18 2.87
CA GLU A 129 -15.17 -3.41 2.29
C GLU A 129 -14.06 -4.36 1.82
N GLU A 130 -13.55 -4.08 0.62
CA GLU A 130 -12.33 -4.68 0.10
C GLU A 130 -11.35 -3.55 -0.26
N ILE A 131 -10.33 -3.38 0.58
CA ILE A 131 -9.31 -2.36 0.39
C ILE A 131 -8.08 -3.01 -0.25
N ARG A 132 -7.74 -2.59 -1.48
CA ARG A 132 -6.49 -2.94 -2.14
C ARG A 132 -5.54 -1.75 -2.00
N PRO A 133 -4.47 -1.84 -1.19
CA PRO A 133 -3.56 -0.72 -0.95
C PRO A 133 -2.94 -0.15 -2.23
N VAL A 134 -2.80 -0.97 -3.27
CA VAL A 134 -2.30 -0.55 -4.58
C VAL A 134 -3.20 0.43 -5.30
N ASP A 135 -4.52 0.37 -5.11
CA ASP A 135 -5.47 1.24 -5.80
C ASP A 135 -5.25 2.71 -5.37
N PHE A 136 -4.86 2.97 -4.11
CA PHE A 136 -4.51 4.32 -3.64
C PHE A 136 -3.37 4.99 -4.41
N LEU A 137 -2.47 4.22 -5.03
CA LEU A 137 -1.35 4.77 -5.81
C LEU A 137 -1.76 5.17 -7.23
N PHE A 138 -2.86 4.61 -7.74
CA PHE A 138 -3.34 4.82 -9.10
C PHE A 138 -4.61 5.68 -9.18
N GLU A 139 -5.37 5.78 -8.09
CA GLU A 139 -6.60 6.60 -8.00
C GLU A 139 -6.30 8.12 -7.91
N SER A 140 -5.05 8.55 -7.71
CA SER A 140 -4.71 9.97 -7.47
C SER A 140 -4.58 10.85 -8.72
N ARG A 141 -5.28 10.57 -9.83
CA ARG A 141 -5.25 11.41 -11.06
C ARG A 141 -6.62 11.96 -11.44
#